data_AF-A0A2P4XB45-F1
#
_entry.id   AF-A0A2P4XB45-F1
#
_cell.length_a   1.000
_cell.length_b   1.000
_cell.length_c   1.000
_cell.angle_alpha   90.00
_cell.angle_beta   90.00
_cell.angle_gamma   90.00
#
_symmetry.space_group_name_H-M   'P 1'
#
loop_
_entity.id
_entity.type
_entity.pdbx_description
1 polymer ?
#
loop_
_entity_poly.entity_id
_entity_poly.type
_entity_poly.pdbx_seq_one_letter_code
_entity_poly.pdbx_strand_id
1 'polypeptide(L)'
;MPTQARLPKHTVAEKQRVLDAHRAGRADRLMVAASNGFPRSIAYALVDRGRADNKRRGGARRSVTKVTPAIKYALETYLDDNCTYTLETMKKMLIADVPMTCNNMTNKMKRQVFASRLKERQYKGDCIVYFDVTNVNVYCKRGRGRAKRGELAVVAMVPSKGPNLQIQCAVNSTISVVLYRLQRGSIKMEEMLTHRQTEERITERDGMVLPRLAPYSPMCNPIENCFSVLKSHIKEHLARDSEAICDRSNMVDVGGAPLTISERQMRFLERAAKTSMKHVTPTLVAQMELHARDAVNAAENMKDMCYGE
;
A
#
# COMPACT_ATOMS: atom_id res chain seq x y z
N MET A 1 21.91 -14.18 -23.89
CA MET A 1 21.33 -15.47 -24.30
C MET A 1 19.81 -15.33 -24.32
N PRO A 2 19.12 -15.47 -25.46
CA PRO A 2 17.66 -15.42 -25.48
C PRO A 2 17.12 -16.57 -24.64
N THR A 3 16.25 -16.26 -23.67
CA THR A 3 15.58 -17.26 -22.85
C THR A 3 14.79 -18.19 -23.76
N GLN A 4 15.18 -19.46 -23.87
CA GLN A 4 14.45 -20.45 -24.64
C GLN A 4 12.99 -20.49 -24.15
N ALA A 5 12.05 -20.30 -25.07
CA ALA A 5 10.63 -20.35 -24.75
C ALA A 5 10.30 -21.74 -24.21
N ARG A 6 9.83 -21.82 -22.95
CA ARG A 6 9.34 -23.08 -22.39
C ARG A 6 8.15 -23.54 -23.23
N LEU A 7 8.34 -24.62 -23.98
CA LEU A 7 7.25 -25.26 -24.71
C LEU A 7 6.15 -25.68 -23.72
N PRO A 8 4.87 -25.45 -24.04
CA PRO A 8 3.78 -25.86 -23.19
C PRO A 8 3.81 -27.39 -23.00
N LYS A 9 3.68 -27.85 -21.75
CA LYS A 9 3.71 -29.28 -21.39
C LYS A 9 2.72 -30.16 -22.16
N HIS A 10 1.63 -29.56 -22.65
CA HIS A 10 0.64 -30.23 -23.49
C HIS A 10 0.22 -29.31 -24.63
N THR A 11 0.19 -29.86 -25.84
CA THR A 11 -0.18 -29.13 -27.06
C THR A 11 -1.68 -28.87 -27.13
N VAL A 12 -2.09 -27.93 -27.98
CA VAL A 12 -3.52 -27.63 -28.21
C VAL A 12 -4.21 -28.86 -28.83
N ALA A 13 -3.55 -29.56 -29.75
CA ALA A 13 -4.07 -30.78 -30.38
C ALA A 13 -4.33 -31.91 -29.37
N GLU A 14 -3.43 -32.13 -28.42
CA GLU A 14 -3.62 -33.11 -27.33
C GLU A 14 -4.84 -32.81 -26.47
N LYS A 15 -5.05 -31.54 -26.14
CA LYS A 15 -6.22 -31.09 -25.36
C LYS A 15 -7.51 -31.23 -26.16
N GLN A 16 -7.46 -30.96 -27.46
CA GLN A 16 -8.62 -31.07 -28.33
C GLN A 16 -9.09 -32.52 -28.46
N ARG A 17 -8.17 -33.50 -28.60
CA ARG A 17 -8.52 -34.93 -28.60
C ARG A 17 -9.29 -35.38 -27.36
N VAL A 18 -8.91 -34.89 -26.18
CA VAL A 18 -9.60 -35.19 -24.91
C VAL A 18 -11.00 -34.55 -24.88
N LEU A 19 -11.16 -33.35 -25.45
CA LEU A 19 -12.45 -32.69 -25.57
C LEU A 19 -13.38 -33.37 -26.58
N ASP A 20 -12.83 -33.80 -27.72
CA ASP A 20 -13.60 -34.47 -28.77
C ASP A 20 -14.10 -35.84 -28.30
N ALA A 21 -13.26 -36.59 -27.57
CA ALA A 21 -13.69 -37.83 -26.91
C ALA A 21 -14.84 -37.60 -25.92
N HIS A 22 -14.82 -36.48 -25.18
CA HIS A 22 -15.91 -36.13 -24.28
C HIS A 22 -17.20 -35.74 -25.01
N ARG A 23 -17.09 -34.89 -26.04
CA ARG A 23 -18.23 -34.42 -26.83
C ARG A 23 -18.91 -35.56 -27.58
N ALA A 24 -18.13 -36.56 -28.01
CA ALA A 24 -18.63 -37.78 -28.62
C ALA A 24 -19.26 -38.77 -27.61
N GLY A 25 -19.34 -38.43 -26.32
CA GLY A 25 -19.95 -39.28 -25.28
C GLY A 25 -19.19 -40.57 -24.97
N ARG A 26 -17.93 -40.69 -25.41
CA ARG A 26 -17.15 -41.93 -25.24
C ARG A 26 -16.65 -42.09 -23.80
N ALA A 27 -16.81 -43.30 -23.26
CA ALA A 27 -16.34 -43.65 -21.90
C ALA A 27 -14.81 -43.69 -21.77
N ASP A 28 -14.09 -43.73 -22.89
CA ASP A 28 -12.63 -43.84 -22.99
C ASP A 28 -11.86 -42.52 -22.79
N ARG A 29 -12.56 -41.40 -22.52
CA ARG A 29 -11.93 -40.07 -22.38
C ARG A 29 -10.73 -40.04 -21.42
N LEU A 30 -10.84 -40.74 -20.28
CA LEU A 30 -9.75 -40.81 -19.29
C LEU A 30 -8.55 -41.62 -19.80
N MET A 31 -8.78 -42.63 -20.64
CA MET A 31 -7.72 -43.37 -21.31
C MET A 31 -7.03 -42.53 -22.37
N VAL A 32 -7.79 -41.77 -23.17
CA VAL A 32 -7.24 -40.79 -24.13
C VAL A 32 -6.41 -39.74 -23.40
N ALA A 33 -6.88 -39.25 -22.25
CA ALA A 33 -6.12 -38.31 -21.42
C ALA A 33 -4.81 -38.93 -20.88
N ALA A 34 -4.87 -40.16 -20.36
CA ALA A 34 -3.69 -40.87 -19.84
C ALA A 34 -2.65 -41.15 -20.93
N SER A 35 -3.08 -41.53 -22.13
CA SER A 35 -2.21 -41.75 -23.29
C SER A 35 -1.47 -40.48 -23.73
N ASN A 36 -2.09 -39.31 -23.57
CA ASN A 36 -1.46 -38.00 -23.82
C ASN A 36 -0.75 -37.43 -22.59
N GLY A 37 -0.58 -38.21 -21.52
CA GLY A 37 0.15 -37.82 -20.31
C GLY A 37 -0.58 -36.81 -19.42
N PHE A 38 -1.89 -36.62 -19.58
CA PHE A 38 -2.66 -35.71 -18.72
C PHE A 38 -3.00 -36.38 -17.37
N PRO A 39 -2.73 -35.70 -16.24
CA PRO A 39 -3.31 -36.08 -14.96
C PRO A 39 -4.84 -36.04 -15.00
N ARG A 40 -5.48 -36.95 -14.28
CA ARG A 40 -6.96 -37.06 -14.21
C ARG A 40 -7.65 -35.73 -13.88
N SER A 41 -7.09 -34.94 -12.96
CA SER A 41 -7.60 -33.62 -12.59
C SER A 41 -7.59 -32.61 -13.74
N ILE A 42 -6.54 -32.62 -14.58
CA ILE A 42 -6.42 -31.75 -15.73
C ILE A 42 -7.42 -32.14 -16.82
N ALA A 43 -7.67 -33.45 -17.00
CA ALA A 43 -8.67 -33.94 -17.95
C ALA A 43 -10.10 -33.50 -17.58
N TYR A 44 -10.49 -33.56 -16.30
CA TYR A 44 -11.76 -33.00 -15.84
C TYR A 44 -11.82 -31.48 -16.02
N ALA A 45 -10.78 -30.77 -15.59
CA ALA A 45 -10.74 -29.31 -15.73
C ALA A 45 -10.73 -28.84 -17.19
N LEU A 46 -10.20 -29.63 -18.14
CA LEU A 46 -10.24 -29.34 -19.57
C LEU A 46 -11.68 -29.35 -20.09
N VAL A 47 -12.42 -30.38 -19.72
CA VAL A 47 -13.82 -30.55 -20.09
C VAL A 47 -14.70 -29.48 -19.49
N ASP A 48 -14.53 -29.20 -18.21
CA ASP A 48 -15.24 -28.12 -17.52
C ASP A 48 -14.98 -26.75 -18.18
N ARG A 49 -13.75 -26.54 -18.67
CA ARG A 49 -13.39 -25.34 -19.45
C ARG A 49 -13.92 -25.32 -20.88
N GLY A 50 -14.24 -26.49 -21.46
CA GLY A 50 -14.81 -26.65 -22.80
C GLY A 50 -13.94 -26.25 -24.00
N ARG A 51 -12.67 -25.87 -23.79
CA ARG A 51 -11.75 -25.38 -24.85
C ARG A 51 -10.32 -25.89 -24.68
N ALA A 52 -9.63 -26.12 -25.79
CA ALA A 52 -8.24 -26.56 -25.82
C ALA A 52 -7.24 -25.42 -25.64
N ASP A 53 -7.60 -24.19 -26.06
CA ASP A 53 -6.72 -23.04 -25.99
C ASP A 53 -6.51 -22.52 -24.57
N ASN A 54 -5.26 -22.15 -24.30
CA ASN A 54 -4.92 -21.45 -23.07
C ASN A 54 -5.35 -19.98 -23.21
N LYS A 55 -6.16 -19.48 -22.26
CA LYS A 55 -6.33 -18.03 -22.10
C LYS A 55 -4.98 -17.38 -21.80
N ARG A 56 -4.75 -16.17 -22.33
CA ARG A 56 -3.64 -15.33 -21.89
C ARG A 56 -3.68 -15.19 -20.37
N ARG A 57 -2.56 -15.50 -19.71
CA ARG A 57 -2.43 -15.34 -18.25
C ARG A 57 -2.11 -13.89 -17.93
N GLY A 58 -3.02 -13.22 -17.23
CA GLY A 58 -2.87 -11.80 -16.88
C GLY A 58 -2.99 -10.87 -18.09
N GLY A 59 -3.00 -9.57 -17.81
CA GLY A 59 -3.12 -8.51 -18.80
C GLY A 59 -2.90 -7.15 -18.14
N ALA A 60 -2.60 -6.13 -18.96
CA ALA A 60 -2.46 -4.76 -18.50
C ALA A 60 -3.80 -4.30 -17.88
N ARG A 61 -3.83 -4.21 -16.55
CA ARG A 61 -4.97 -3.64 -15.84
C ARG A 61 -4.76 -2.15 -15.80
N ARG A 62 -5.76 -1.37 -16.21
CA ARG A 62 -5.72 0.10 -16.16
C ARG A 62 -5.30 0.64 -14.79
N SER A 63 -5.67 -0.06 -13.71
CA SER A 63 -5.32 0.25 -12.32
C SER A 63 -3.87 -0.06 -11.92
N VAL A 64 -3.13 -0.83 -12.73
CA VAL A 64 -1.74 -1.27 -12.46
C VAL A 64 -0.76 -0.76 -13.53
N THR A 65 -1.28 -0.24 -14.66
CA THR A 65 -0.48 0.36 -15.73
C THR A 65 0.14 1.68 -15.24
N LYS A 66 1.45 1.66 -14.96
CA LYS A 66 2.20 2.82 -14.45
C LYS A 66 2.48 3.90 -15.50
N VAL A 67 2.55 3.52 -16.77
CA VAL A 67 2.84 4.41 -17.90
C VAL A 67 1.59 4.51 -18.76
N THR A 68 0.91 5.65 -18.69
CA THR A 68 -0.27 5.92 -19.51
C THR A 68 0.16 6.25 -20.95
N PRO A 69 -0.73 6.10 -21.94
CA PRO A 69 -0.43 6.54 -23.31
C PRO A 69 -0.02 8.01 -23.40
N ALA A 70 -0.58 8.87 -22.55
CA ALA A 70 -0.20 10.29 -22.45
C ALA A 70 1.23 10.47 -21.96
N ILE A 71 1.67 9.71 -20.94
CA ILE A 71 3.06 9.73 -20.47
C ILE A 71 4.00 9.26 -21.58
N LYS A 72 3.62 8.20 -22.29
CA LYS A 72 4.43 7.67 -23.39
C LYS A 72 4.59 8.72 -24.51
N TYR A 73 3.49 9.34 -24.93
CA TYR A 73 3.50 10.38 -25.97
C TYR A 73 4.38 11.56 -25.57
N ALA A 74 4.25 12.08 -24.34
CA ALA A 74 5.08 13.17 -23.86
C ALA A 74 6.58 12.82 -23.86
N LEU A 75 6.94 11.61 -23.42
CA LEU A 75 8.33 11.15 -23.45
C LEU A 75 8.88 11.00 -24.88
N GLU A 76 8.05 10.54 -25.82
CA GLU A 76 8.41 10.47 -27.23
C GLU A 76 8.64 11.88 -27.79
N THR A 77 7.73 12.84 -27.52
CA THR A 77 7.90 14.25 -27.91
C THR A 77 9.17 14.86 -27.36
N TYR A 78 9.50 14.67 -26.08
CA TYR A 78 10.74 15.22 -25.51
C TYR A 78 12.00 14.68 -26.18
N LEU A 79 12.01 13.39 -26.54
CA LEU A 79 13.14 12.77 -27.22
C LEU A 79 13.26 13.26 -28.67
N ASP A 80 12.13 13.45 -29.34
CA ASP A 80 12.06 13.98 -30.69
C ASP A 80 12.50 15.46 -30.73
N ASP A 81 12.14 16.25 -29.71
CA ASP A 81 12.53 17.66 -29.60
C ASP A 81 14.02 17.81 -29.27
N ASN A 82 14.53 17.05 -28.30
CA ASN A 82 15.94 17.08 -27.94
C ASN A 82 16.39 15.79 -27.24
N CYS A 83 17.18 15.00 -27.96
CA CYS A 83 17.73 13.74 -27.46
C CYS A 83 18.84 13.89 -26.39
N THR A 84 19.27 15.12 -26.06
CA THR A 84 20.28 15.39 -25.02
C THR A 84 19.69 15.57 -23.62
N TYR A 85 18.37 15.58 -23.48
CA TYR A 85 17.74 15.69 -22.17
C TYR A 85 18.13 14.52 -21.26
N THR A 86 18.55 14.86 -20.04
CA THR A 86 18.82 13.84 -19.02
C THR A 86 17.50 13.25 -18.51
N LEU A 87 17.55 12.04 -17.97
CA LEU A 87 16.38 11.41 -17.33
C LEU A 87 15.78 12.27 -16.21
N GLU A 88 16.59 13.02 -15.46
CA GLU A 88 16.11 13.92 -14.40
C GLU A 88 15.38 15.13 -14.99
N THR A 89 15.88 15.67 -16.11
CA THR A 89 15.21 16.76 -16.86
C THR A 89 13.88 16.29 -17.42
N MET A 90 13.88 15.14 -18.12
CA MET A 90 12.65 14.55 -18.68
C MET A 90 11.62 14.24 -17.60
N LYS A 91 12.06 13.76 -16.43
CA LYS A 91 11.18 13.55 -15.28
C LYS A 91 10.52 14.84 -14.80
N LYS A 92 11.27 15.95 -14.71
CA LYS A 92 10.72 17.26 -14.31
C LYS A 92 9.70 17.79 -15.33
N MET A 93 10.04 17.71 -16.63
CA MET A 93 9.13 18.11 -17.71
C MET A 93 7.85 17.26 -17.69
N LEU A 94 7.98 15.95 -17.54
CA LEU A 94 6.83 15.03 -17.47
C LEU A 94 5.88 15.36 -16.30
N ILE A 95 6.43 15.73 -15.14
CA ILE A 95 5.64 16.15 -13.97
C ILE A 95 4.88 17.44 -14.24
N ALA A 96 5.45 18.35 -15.05
CA ALA A 96 4.84 19.62 -15.41
C ALA A 96 3.77 19.47 -16.50
N ASP A 97 4.08 18.74 -17.57
CA ASP A 97 3.25 18.73 -18.79
C ASP A 97 2.13 17.69 -18.77
N VAL A 98 2.36 16.57 -18.07
CA VAL A 98 1.31 15.58 -17.86
C VAL A 98 0.66 15.92 -16.52
N PRO A 99 -0.58 16.45 -16.50
CA PRO A 99 -1.29 16.69 -15.25
C PRO A 99 -1.37 15.37 -14.52
N MET A 100 -0.50 15.23 -13.53
CA MET A 100 -0.50 14.09 -12.63
C MET A 100 -1.94 13.92 -12.15
N THR A 101 -2.44 12.70 -12.05
CA THR A 101 -3.83 12.44 -11.65
C THR A 101 -4.22 13.18 -10.36
N CYS A 102 -3.24 13.54 -9.51
CA CYS A 102 -3.40 14.35 -8.32
C CYS A 102 -3.77 15.84 -8.57
N ASN A 103 -3.30 16.46 -9.66
CA ASN A 103 -3.49 17.89 -9.97
C ASN A 103 -4.57 18.16 -11.05
N ASN A 104 -5.39 17.16 -11.38
CA ASN A 104 -6.55 17.40 -12.23
C ASN A 104 -7.53 18.41 -11.60
N MET A 105 -8.29 19.11 -12.44
CA MET A 105 -9.20 20.18 -11.99
C MET A 105 -10.21 19.66 -10.94
N THR A 106 -10.69 18.43 -11.09
CA THR A 106 -11.62 17.80 -10.15
C THR A 106 -11.03 17.64 -8.75
N ASN A 107 -9.77 17.20 -8.65
CA ASN A 107 -9.08 17.02 -7.37
C ASN A 107 -8.68 18.37 -6.78
N LYS A 108 -8.31 19.36 -7.61
CA LYS A 108 -8.11 20.75 -7.16
C LYS A 108 -9.38 21.32 -6.54
N MET A 109 -10.53 21.19 -7.21
CA MET A 109 -11.81 21.68 -6.69
C MET A 109 -12.21 20.97 -5.39
N LYS A 110 -12.05 19.64 -5.30
CA LYS A 110 -12.27 18.89 -4.05
C LYS A 110 -11.34 19.35 -2.92
N ARG A 111 -10.07 19.62 -3.23
CA ARG A 111 -9.09 20.16 -2.28
C ARG A 111 -9.48 21.54 -1.78
N GLN A 112 -9.90 22.42 -2.66
CA GLN A 112 -10.36 23.77 -2.31
C GLN A 112 -11.57 23.71 -1.38
N VAL A 113 -12.58 22.90 -1.70
CA VAL A 113 -13.76 22.72 -0.84
C VAL A 113 -13.37 22.22 0.56
N PHE A 114 -12.45 21.26 0.64
CA PHE A 114 -11.93 20.79 1.93
C PHE A 114 -11.20 21.91 2.68
N ALA A 115 -10.30 22.63 2.02
CA ALA A 115 -9.50 23.70 2.62
C ALA A 115 -10.37 24.84 3.16
N SER A 116 -11.33 25.32 2.38
CA SER A 116 -12.25 26.38 2.82
C SER A 116 -13.11 25.94 4.01
N ARG A 117 -13.62 24.70 4.00
CA ARG A 117 -14.37 24.14 5.15
C ARG A 117 -13.50 24.04 6.39
N LEU A 118 -12.25 23.57 6.25
CA LEU A 118 -11.33 23.45 7.37
C LEU A 118 -11.05 24.82 7.99
N LYS A 119 -10.76 25.84 7.17
CA LYS A 119 -10.53 27.20 7.63
C LYS A 119 -11.74 27.80 8.33
N GLU A 120 -12.94 27.64 7.76
CA GLU A 120 -14.17 28.12 8.38
C GLU A 120 -14.35 27.56 9.80
N ARG A 121 -14.06 26.26 9.99
CA ARG A 121 -14.11 25.60 11.30
C ARG A 121 -13.03 26.10 12.25
N GLN A 122 -11.83 26.35 11.74
CA GLN A 122 -10.74 26.98 12.52
C GLN A 122 -11.13 28.38 13.00
N TYR A 123 -11.74 29.21 12.15
CA TYR A 123 -12.20 30.56 12.53
C TYR A 123 -13.31 30.54 13.57
N LYS A 124 -14.19 29.52 13.55
CA LYS A 124 -15.22 29.33 14.58
C LYS A 124 -14.66 28.85 15.92
N GLY A 125 -13.40 28.40 15.96
CA GLY A 125 -12.79 27.82 17.15
C GLY A 125 -13.26 26.39 17.43
N ASP A 126 -13.75 25.67 16.42
CA ASP A 126 -14.20 24.29 16.58
C ASP A 126 -13.00 23.38 16.92
N CYS A 127 -13.23 22.36 17.76
CA CYS A 127 -12.20 21.37 18.08
C CYS A 127 -11.98 20.42 16.88
N ILE A 128 -10.81 20.49 16.26
CA ILE A 128 -10.47 19.70 15.08
C ILE A 128 -9.72 18.43 15.51
N VAL A 129 -10.25 17.27 15.10
CA VAL A 129 -9.61 15.98 15.34
C VAL A 129 -9.24 15.37 13.99
N TYR A 130 -7.96 15.06 13.81
CA TYR A 130 -7.44 14.40 12.63
C TYR A 130 -7.45 12.89 12.85
N PHE A 131 -8.04 12.14 11.92
CA PHE A 131 -8.11 10.69 11.98
C PHE A 131 -7.55 10.08 10.71
N ASP A 132 -6.70 9.07 10.87
CA ASP A 132 -6.22 8.26 9.75
C ASP A 132 -5.66 6.92 10.22
N VAL A 133 -5.27 6.08 9.26
CA VAL A 133 -4.84 4.71 9.45
C VAL A 133 -3.49 4.48 8.78
N THR A 134 -2.55 3.89 9.54
CA THR A 134 -1.23 3.57 9.02
C THR A 134 -0.82 2.15 9.33
N ASN A 135 -0.03 1.55 8.43
CA ASN A 135 0.48 0.19 8.60
C ASN A 135 1.98 0.22 8.94
N VAL A 136 2.39 -0.67 9.84
CA VAL A 136 3.78 -0.92 10.21
C VAL A 136 4.09 -2.41 10.13
N ASN A 137 5.35 -2.74 9.87
CA ASN A 137 5.82 -4.12 9.80
C ASN A 137 7.20 -4.24 10.45
N VAL A 138 7.62 -5.47 10.72
CA VAL A 138 8.93 -5.76 11.34
C VAL A 138 10.08 -5.40 10.40
N TYR A 139 9.79 -5.23 9.11
CA TYR A 139 10.78 -4.99 8.10
C TYR A 139 11.43 -3.59 8.21
N CYS A 140 12.50 -3.53 9.00
CA CYS A 140 13.29 -2.33 9.21
C CYS A 140 14.56 -2.37 8.38
N LYS A 141 14.53 -1.79 7.18
CA LYS A 141 15.76 -1.49 6.40
C LYS A 141 16.40 -0.22 6.94
N ARG A 142 17.66 -0.29 7.38
CA ARG A 142 18.54 0.88 7.47
C ARG A 142 19.22 1.07 6.12
N GLY A 143 19.33 2.30 5.63
CA GLY A 143 20.02 2.60 4.37
C GLY A 143 21.54 2.45 4.44
N ARG A 144 22.12 2.36 5.64
CA ARG A 144 23.57 2.27 5.88
C ARG A 144 23.86 1.33 7.06
N GLY A 145 24.91 0.51 6.92
CA GLY A 145 25.45 -0.35 7.98
C GLY A 145 26.91 0.02 8.26
N ARG A 146 27.42 -0.34 9.44
CA ARG A 146 28.84 -0.21 9.80
C ARG A 146 29.39 -1.59 10.10
N ALA A 147 30.59 -1.89 9.60
CA ALA A 147 31.40 -3.05 9.95
C ALA A 147 32.83 -2.58 10.20
N LYS A 148 33.65 -3.42 10.83
CA LYS A 148 35.08 -3.11 10.97
C LYS A 148 35.71 -2.97 9.58
N ARG A 149 36.77 -2.16 9.49
CA ARG A 149 37.49 -1.95 8.23
C ARG A 149 38.05 -3.30 7.76
N GLY A 150 37.62 -3.75 6.58
CA GLY A 150 37.98 -5.05 6.01
C GLY A 150 36.87 -6.12 6.11
N GLU A 151 35.79 -5.86 6.84
CA GLU A 151 34.65 -6.76 6.97
C GLU A 151 33.44 -6.28 6.15
N LEU A 152 32.64 -7.22 5.66
CA LEU A 152 31.37 -6.93 5.01
C LEU A 152 30.32 -6.56 6.08
N ALA A 153 29.62 -5.44 5.87
CA ALA A 153 28.47 -5.07 6.69
C ALA A 153 27.27 -5.96 6.32
N VAL A 154 27.15 -7.11 6.99
CA VAL A 154 26.02 -8.04 6.83
C VAL A 154 24.99 -7.76 7.93
N VAL A 155 23.74 -7.54 7.54
CA VAL A 155 22.61 -7.40 8.47
C VAL A 155 21.65 -8.56 8.21
N ALA A 156 21.50 -9.43 9.22
CA ALA A 156 20.43 -10.43 9.21
C ALA A 156 19.08 -9.71 9.39
N MET A 157 18.20 -9.85 8.41
CA MET A 157 16.89 -9.21 8.40
C MET A 157 15.77 -10.23 8.32
N VAL A 158 14.65 -9.88 8.95
CA VAL A 158 13.38 -10.56 8.75
C VAL A 158 12.92 -10.37 7.30
N PRO A 159 12.28 -11.37 6.65
CA PRO A 159 11.73 -11.22 5.31
C PRO A 159 10.76 -10.03 5.21
N SER A 160 10.73 -9.36 4.05
CA SER A 160 9.82 -8.24 3.80
C SER A 160 8.34 -8.63 3.76
N LYS A 161 8.04 -9.92 3.56
CA LYS A 161 6.69 -10.51 3.62
C LYS A 161 6.32 -10.90 5.05
N GLY A 162 6.62 -10.03 6.01
CA GLY A 162 6.22 -10.19 7.41
C GLY A 162 4.77 -9.76 7.64
N PRO A 163 4.19 -10.09 8.81
CA PRO A 163 2.85 -9.66 9.15
C PRO A 163 2.81 -8.14 9.37
N ASN A 164 1.70 -7.51 9.00
CA ASN A 164 1.48 -6.07 9.18
C ASN A 164 0.66 -5.83 10.45
N LEU A 165 1.03 -4.79 11.19
CA LEU A 165 0.21 -4.22 12.25
C LEU A 165 -0.37 -2.90 11.74
N GLN A 166 -1.68 -2.76 11.87
CA GLN A 166 -2.38 -1.53 11.58
C GLN A 166 -2.58 -0.69 12.84
N ILE A 167 -2.41 0.61 12.68
CA ILE A 167 -2.62 1.63 13.70
C ILE A 167 -3.67 2.60 13.15
N GLN A 168 -4.87 2.59 13.74
CA GLN A 168 -5.90 3.59 13.51
C GLN A 168 -5.76 4.63 14.62
N CYS A 169 -5.62 5.90 14.29
CA CYS A 169 -5.30 6.93 15.27
C CYS A 169 -6.09 8.21 15.02
N ALA A 170 -6.53 8.84 16.10
CA ALA A 170 -7.10 10.17 16.13
C ALA A 170 -6.18 11.10 16.95
N VAL A 171 -5.82 12.26 16.41
CA VAL A 171 -4.95 13.24 17.04
C VAL A 171 -5.54 14.65 17.03
N ASN A 172 -5.19 15.43 18.03
CA ASN A 172 -5.57 16.84 18.20
C ASN A 172 -4.39 17.62 18.81
N SER A 173 -4.21 18.88 18.44
CA SER A 173 -3.08 19.72 18.92
C SER A 173 -3.10 20.03 20.42
N THR A 174 -4.26 20.00 21.08
CA THR A 174 -4.39 20.28 22.51
C THR A 174 -4.18 19.02 23.36
N ILE A 175 -4.81 17.91 22.96
CA ILE A 175 -4.83 16.67 23.76
C ILE A 175 -3.71 15.71 23.35
N SER A 176 -3.18 15.81 22.13
CA SER A 176 -2.37 14.80 21.42
C SER A 176 -3.17 13.61 20.90
N VAL A 177 -2.85 12.38 21.31
CA VAL A 177 -3.56 11.17 20.91
C VAL A 177 -4.90 11.12 21.65
N VAL A 178 -6.00 11.31 20.91
CA VAL A 178 -7.35 11.24 21.45
C VAL A 178 -7.75 9.78 21.65
N LEU A 179 -7.56 8.97 20.60
CA LEU A 179 -7.86 7.54 20.61
C LEU A 179 -6.99 6.85 19.57
N TYR A 180 -6.54 5.65 19.88
CA TYR A 180 -5.93 4.78 18.89
C TYR A 180 -6.39 3.34 19.07
N ARG A 181 -6.41 2.59 17.97
CA ARG A 181 -6.72 1.18 17.93
C ARG A 181 -5.66 0.45 17.12
N LEU A 182 -5.18 -0.65 17.67
CA LEU A 182 -4.29 -1.57 16.99
C LEU A 182 -5.11 -2.72 16.40
N GLN A 183 -4.86 -3.05 15.13
CA GLN A 183 -5.47 -4.19 14.47
C GLN A 183 -4.40 -5.04 13.80
N ARG A 184 -4.44 -6.36 14.06
CA ARG A 184 -3.50 -7.31 13.46
C ARG A 184 -3.90 -7.58 12.01
N GLY A 185 -2.94 -7.46 11.10
CA GLY A 185 -3.15 -7.63 9.66
C GLY A 185 -3.28 -6.32 8.89
N SER A 186 -3.58 -6.45 7.61
CA SER A 186 -3.91 -5.32 6.73
C SER A 186 -5.44 -5.25 6.58
N ILE A 187 -6.01 -4.04 6.56
CA ILE A 187 -7.41 -3.83 6.16
C ILE A 187 -7.66 -4.53 4.82
N LYS A 188 -8.70 -5.36 4.79
CA LYS A 188 -9.22 -5.89 3.52
C LYS A 188 -10.06 -4.81 2.86
N MET A 189 -10.06 -4.75 1.52
CA MET A 189 -10.78 -3.71 0.76
C MET A 189 -12.27 -3.58 1.15
N GLU A 190 -12.89 -4.67 1.62
CA GLU A 190 -14.27 -4.71 2.10
C GLU A 190 -14.51 -3.90 3.38
N GLU A 191 -13.52 -3.80 4.28
CA GLU A 191 -13.58 -2.96 5.49
C GLU A 191 -13.35 -1.47 5.18
N MET A 192 -12.87 -1.14 3.98
CA MET A 192 -12.82 0.24 3.51
C MET A 192 -14.22 0.75 3.07
N LEU A 193 -15.12 -0.16 2.68
CA LEU A 193 -16.49 0.21 2.28
C LEU A 193 -17.32 0.70 3.48
N THR A 194 -17.07 0.19 4.69
CA THR A 194 -17.70 0.68 5.92
C THR A 194 -17.22 2.08 6.31
N HIS A 195 -15.97 2.47 5.97
CA HIS A 195 -15.50 3.86 6.07
C HIS A 195 -16.20 4.82 5.10
N ARG A 196 -16.75 4.29 3.99
CA ARG A 196 -17.60 5.05 3.06
C ARG A 196 -18.98 5.32 3.66
N GLN A 197 -19.55 4.32 4.35
CA GLN A 197 -20.85 4.40 5.03
C GLN A 197 -20.84 5.15 6.36
N THR A 198 -19.66 5.53 6.88
CA THR A 198 -19.57 6.22 8.18
C THR A 198 -20.16 7.63 8.13
N GLU A 199 -20.20 8.28 6.96
CA GLU A 199 -20.82 9.60 6.80
C GLU A 199 -22.31 9.58 7.17
N GLU A 200 -23.06 8.58 6.70
CA GLU A 200 -24.49 8.43 7.01
C GLU A 200 -24.74 8.23 8.51
N ARG A 201 -23.79 7.61 9.23
CA ARG A 201 -23.91 7.31 10.66
C ARG A 201 -23.42 8.43 11.59
N ILE A 202 -22.59 9.35 11.10
CA ILE A 202 -22.03 10.45 11.92
C ILE A 202 -22.97 11.66 11.94
N THR A 203 -23.77 11.86 10.89
CA THR A 203 -24.68 13.03 10.76
C THR A 203 -25.78 13.09 11.81
N GLU A 204 -26.11 12.00 12.51
CA GLU A 204 -27.31 11.97 13.36
C GLU A 204 -27.07 12.16 14.87
N ARG A 205 -25.83 12.13 15.38
CA ARG A 205 -25.65 11.99 16.84
C ARG A 205 -25.30 13.25 17.64
N ASP A 206 -24.28 14.07 17.33
CA ASP A 206 -23.77 15.00 18.37
C ASP A 206 -23.07 16.28 17.86
N GLY A 207 -23.55 16.94 16.80
CA GLY A 207 -22.95 18.19 16.32
C GLY A 207 -21.52 18.04 15.72
N MET A 208 -21.08 16.80 15.51
CA MET A 208 -19.81 16.49 14.86
C MET A 208 -19.94 16.58 13.34
N VAL A 209 -18.98 17.25 12.70
CA VAL A 209 -18.91 17.34 11.23
C VAL A 209 -17.69 16.57 10.77
N LEU A 210 -17.84 15.73 9.74
CA LEU A 210 -16.74 14.98 9.13
C LEU A 210 -16.39 15.58 7.74
N PRO A 211 -15.39 16.46 7.62
CA PRO A 211 -14.87 16.88 6.34
C PRO A 211 -14.01 15.76 5.73
N ARG A 212 -14.40 15.25 4.56
CA ARG A 212 -13.56 14.31 3.81
C ARG A 212 -12.33 15.00 3.23
N LEU A 213 -11.17 14.43 3.51
CA LEU A 213 -9.94 14.80 2.81
C LEU A 213 -10.07 14.50 1.32
N ALA A 214 -9.62 15.44 0.48
CA ALA A 214 -9.64 15.26 -0.96
C ALA A 214 -8.67 14.13 -1.40
N PRO A 215 -8.96 13.41 -2.49
CA PRO A 215 -8.05 12.40 -3.03
C PRO A 215 -6.69 13.01 -3.35
N TYR A 216 -5.62 12.26 -3.08
CA TYR A 216 -4.25 12.75 -3.25
C TYR A 216 -4.10 14.08 -2.51
N SER A 217 -4.27 14.09 -1.19
CA SER A 217 -4.01 15.28 -0.36
C SER A 217 -3.44 14.96 1.03
N PRO A 218 -2.54 13.96 1.21
CA PRO A 218 -2.03 13.60 2.53
C PRO A 218 -1.31 14.76 3.23
N MET A 219 -0.67 15.66 2.47
CA MET A 219 -0.02 16.87 2.99
C MET A 219 -0.96 17.88 3.65
N CYS A 220 -2.26 17.82 3.35
CA CYS A 220 -3.26 18.65 4.03
C CYS A 220 -3.74 18.00 5.35
N ASN A 221 -3.25 16.82 5.71
CA ASN A 221 -3.60 16.09 6.92
C ASN A 221 -2.38 15.96 7.85
N PRO A 222 -2.29 16.76 8.94
CA PRO A 222 -1.18 16.75 9.89
C PRO A 222 -0.82 15.38 10.48
N ILE A 223 -1.79 14.47 10.58
CA ILE A 223 -1.56 13.13 11.16
C ILE A 223 -0.60 12.29 10.32
N GLU A 224 -0.48 12.53 9.01
CA GLU A 224 0.43 11.80 8.12
C GLU A 224 1.90 12.04 8.51
N ASN A 225 2.21 13.28 8.90
CA ASN A 225 3.54 13.63 9.40
C ASN A 225 3.75 13.11 10.83
N CYS A 226 2.70 13.14 11.67
CA CYS A 226 2.74 12.49 12.98
C CYS A 226 3.04 10.98 12.86
N PHE A 227 2.45 10.31 11.87
CA PHE A 227 2.74 8.91 11.57
C PHE A 227 4.16 8.68 11.09
N SER A 228 4.74 9.61 10.36
CA SER A 228 6.14 9.52 9.96
C SER A 228 7.08 9.51 11.18
N VAL A 229 6.82 10.39 12.16
CA VAL A 229 7.54 10.42 13.44
C VAL A 229 7.29 9.14 14.26
N LEU A 230 6.03 8.74 14.40
CA LEU A 230 5.65 7.51 15.11
C LEU A 230 6.35 6.28 14.51
N LYS A 231 6.35 6.14 13.18
CA LYS A 231 7.02 5.05 12.47
C LYS A 231 8.52 5.07 12.67
N SER A 232 9.14 6.25 12.76
CA SER A 232 10.57 6.37 13.06
C SER A 232 10.90 5.77 14.42
N HIS A 233 10.14 6.13 15.47
CA HIS A 233 10.33 5.57 16.81
C HIS A 233 9.99 4.08 16.91
N ILE A 234 8.96 3.62 16.21
CA ILE A 234 8.67 2.17 16.12
C ILE A 234 9.86 1.42 15.52
N LYS A 235 10.42 1.93 14.40
CA LYS A 235 11.60 1.33 13.76
C LYS A 235 12.81 1.36 14.69
N GLU A 236 13.00 2.43 15.45
CA GLU A 236 14.07 2.56 16.43
C GLU A 236 13.94 1.53 17.56
N HIS A 237 12.72 1.30 18.06
CA HIS A 237 12.42 0.28 19.07
C HIS A 237 12.69 -1.14 18.53
N LEU A 238 12.14 -1.47 17.35
CA LEU A 238 12.34 -2.76 16.69
C LEU A 238 13.81 -3.01 16.38
N ALA A 239 14.58 -1.97 16.10
CA ALA A 239 16.00 -2.07 15.83
C ALA A 239 16.82 -2.47 17.07
N ARG A 240 16.40 -2.05 18.28
CA ARG A 240 17.02 -2.49 19.54
C ARG A 240 16.73 -3.98 19.80
N ASP A 241 15.50 -4.41 19.51
CA ASP A 241 15.07 -5.80 19.67
C ASP A 241 15.46 -6.71 18.50
N SER A 242 16.27 -6.24 17.55
CA SER A 242 16.50 -6.94 16.26
C SER A 242 17.08 -8.35 16.41
N GLU A 243 18.03 -8.55 17.34
CA GLU A 243 18.58 -9.87 17.65
C GLU A 243 17.51 -10.79 18.24
N ALA A 244 16.76 -10.29 19.23
CA ALA A 244 15.67 -11.03 19.84
C ALA A 244 14.59 -11.40 18.82
N ILE A 245 14.22 -10.51 17.91
CA ILE A 245 13.24 -10.76 16.84
C ILE A 245 13.70 -11.87 15.90
N CYS A 246 15.00 -11.93 15.59
CA CYS A 246 15.59 -12.94 14.71
C CYS A 246 15.86 -14.28 15.42
N ASP A 247 15.99 -14.28 16.74
CA ASP A 247 16.19 -15.48 17.54
C ASP A 247 14.98 -16.43 17.46
N ARG A 248 15.30 -17.71 17.18
CA ARG A 248 14.35 -18.82 17.04
C ARG A 248 14.50 -19.88 18.12
N SER A 249 15.46 -19.72 19.04
CA SER A 249 15.73 -20.68 20.10
C SER A 249 14.62 -20.70 21.15
N ASN A 250 14.00 -19.54 21.44
CA ASN A 250 12.91 -19.40 22.40
C ASN A 250 11.61 -18.94 21.74
N MET A 251 10.78 -19.93 21.39
CA MET A 251 9.49 -19.76 20.69
C MET A 251 8.33 -20.25 21.57
N VAL A 252 8.37 -19.96 22.88
CA VAL A 252 7.26 -20.27 23.79
C VAL A 252 6.65 -19.00 24.38
N ASP A 253 5.36 -19.05 24.68
CA ASP A 253 4.65 -18.01 25.40
C ASP A 253 4.98 -18.03 26.91
N VAL A 254 4.53 -17.03 27.65
CA VAL A 254 4.57 -16.95 29.13
C VAL A 254 3.95 -18.19 29.77
N GLY A 255 2.95 -18.81 29.11
CA GLY A 255 2.32 -20.07 29.53
C GLY A 255 2.97 -21.35 28.99
N GLY A 256 4.15 -21.27 28.34
CA GLY A 256 4.87 -22.43 27.80
C GLY A 256 4.34 -22.95 26.45
N ALA A 257 3.28 -22.37 25.89
CA ALA A 257 2.73 -22.78 24.61
C ALA A 257 3.64 -22.37 23.42
N PRO A 258 3.83 -23.20 22.39
CA PRO A 258 4.65 -22.86 21.23
C PRO A 258 4.03 -21.71 20.42
N LEU A 259 4.84 -20.68 20.14
CA LEU A 259 4.48 -19.52 19.35
C LEU A 259 4.94 -19.70 17.90
N THR A 260 4.11 -19.25 16.95
CA THR A 260 4.53 -19.14 15.55
C THR A 260 5.44 -17.92 15.36
N ILE A 261 6.28 -17.94 14.33
CA ILE A 261 7.14 -16.79 13.97
C ILE A 261 6.31 -15.52 13.74
N SER A 262 5.16 -15.67 13.07
CA SER A 262 4.24 -14.55 12.81
C SER A 262 3.67 -13.97 14.10
N GLU A 263 3.26 -14.82 15.04
CA GLU A 263 2.70 -14.38 16.33
C GLU A 263 3.75 -13.66 17.18
N ARG A 264 4.95 -14.23 17.30
CA ARG A 264 6.05 -13.62 18.04
C ARG A 264 6.41 -12.24 17.48
N GLN A 265 6.53 -12.14 16.16
CA GLN A 265 6.78 -10.87 15.46
C GLN A 265 5.67 -9.84 15.68
N MET A 266 4.40 -10.28 15.69
CA MET A 266 3.26 -9.39 15.96
C MET A 266 3.32 -8.79 17.36
N ARG A 267 3.71 -9.57 18.36
CA ARG A 267 3.85 -9.09 19.76
C ARG A 267 4.93 -8.01 19.89
N PHE A 268 6.07 -8.18 19.20
CA PHE A 268 7.10 -7.13 19.14
C PHE A 268 6.56 -5.85 18.48
N LEU A 269 5.80 -5.97 17.39
CA LEU A 269 5.17 -4.81 16.74
C LEU A 269 4.19 -4.10 17.67
N GLU A 270 3.31 -4.84 18.35
CA GLU A 270 2.33 -4.26 19.28
C GLU A 270 3.02 -3.54 20.44
N ARG A 271 4.07 -4.14 21.01
CA ARG A 271 4.88 -3.52 22.07
C ARG A 271 5.55 -2.24 21.58
N ALA A 272 6.20 -2.29 20.41
CA ALA A 272 6.88 -1.14 19.82
C ALA A 272 5.90 -0.02 19.49
N ALA A 273 4.72 -0.34 18.96
CA ALA A 273 3.66 0.62 18.65
C ALA A 273 3.13 1.28 19.93
N LYS A 274 2.70 0.50 20.93
CA LYS A 274 2.20 1.02 22.22
C LYS A 274 3.22 1.91 22.91
N THR A 275 4.47 1.49 22.95
CA THR A 275 5.56 2.27 23.57
C THR A 275 5.81 3.57 22.83
N SER A 276 5.69 3.57 21.50
CA SER A 276 5.98 4.73 20.66
C SER A 276 4.87 5.79 20.67
N MET A 277 3.64 5.47 21.07
CA MET A 277 2.52 6.44 21.10
C MET A 277 2.82 7.68 21.95
N LYS A 278 3.65 7.53 23.00
CA LYS A 278 4.08 8.65 23.86
C LYS A 278 4.83 9.76 23.12
N HIS A 279 5.38 9.47 21.94
CA HIS A 279 6.11 10.45 21.13
C HIS A 279 5.18 11.32 20.27
N VAL A 280 3.90 10.96 20.15
CA VAL A 280 2.89 11.82 19.54
C VAL A 280 2.43 12.81 20.61
N THR A 281 3.18 13.88 20.79
CA THR A 281 2.94 14.92 21.80
C THR A 281 2.06 16.05 21.25
N PRO A 282 1.40 16.85 22.11
CA PRO A 282 0.59 17.99 21.65
C PRO A 282 1.42 18.97 20.81
N THR A 283 2.66 19.24 21.25
CA THR A 283 3.62 20.09 20.53
C THR A 283 3.97 19.56 19.15
N LEU A 284 4.11 18.23 19.01
CA LEU A 284 4.34 17.63 17.69
C LEU A 284 3.14 17.87 16.78
N VAL A 285 1.92 17.60 17.27
CA VAL A 285 0.70 17.76 16.47
C VAL A 285 0.53 19.22 16.04
N ALA A 286 0.75 20.18 16.94
CA ALA A 286 0.70 21.60 16.62
C ALA A 286 1.75 22.01 15.56
N GLN A 287 2.97 21.48 15.63
CA GLN A 287 3.99 21.71 14.60
C GLN A 287 3.57 21.12 13.24
N MET A 288 2.96 19.92 13.24
CA MET A 288 2.48 19.30 12.01
C MET A 288 1.26 20.02 11.42
N GLU A 289 0.40 20.60 12.26
CA GLU A 289 -0.69 21.49 11.83
C GLU A 289 -0.15 22.74 11.14
N LEU A 290 0.88 23.38 11.72
CA LEU A 290 1.56 24.52 11.09
C LEU A 290 2.20 24.15 9.76
N HIS A 291 2.81 22.96 9.66
CA HIS A 291 3.40 22.49 8.40
C HIS A 291 2.33 22.21 7.33
N ALA A 292 1.20 21.60 7.70
CA ALA A 292 0.10 21.36 6.78
C ALA A 292 -0.62 22.65 6.33
N ARG A 293 -0.51 23.75 7.11
CA ARG A 293 -1.16 25.02 6.82
C ARG A 293 -0.81 25.57 5.44
N ASP A 294 0.46 25.49 5.04
CA ASP A 294 0.90 26.03 3.75
C ASP A 294 0.29 25.24 2.58
N ALA A 295 0.18 23.92 2.76
CA ALA A 295 -0.52 23.04 1.83
C ALA A 295 -2.04 23.36 1.78
N VAL A 296 -2.68 23.58 2.93
CA VAL A 296 -4.10 23.99 3.00
C VAL A 296 -4.32 25.34 2.32
N ASN A 297 -3.41 26.31 2.52
CA ASN A 297 -3.45 27.61 1.86
C ASN A 297 -3.28 27.49 0.34
N ALA A 298 -2.37 26.63 -0.12
CA ALA A 298 -2.19 26.35 -1.54
C ALA A 298 -3.43 25.69 -2.16
N ALA A 299 -4.04 24.75 -1.43
CA ALA A 299 -5.27 24.07 -1.84
C ALA A 299 -6.45 25.04 -2.01
N GLU A 300 -6.64 25.99 -1.09
CA GLU A 300 -7.68 27.01 -1.20
C GLU A 300 -7.51 27.90 -2.44
N ASN A 301 -6.26 28.24 -2.77
CA ASN A 301 -5.91 29.04 -3.94
C ASN A 301 -5.85 28.22 -5.24
N MET A 302 -6.31 26.97 -5.24
CA MET A 302 -6.30 26.07 -6.41
C MET A 302 -4.91 25.85 -7.03
N LYS A 303 -3.84 26.05 -6.24
CA LYS A 303 -2.47 25.87 -6.69
C LYS A 303 -2.15 24.40 -6.92
N ASP A 304 -1.22 24.16 -7.83
CA ASP A 304 -0.63 22.84 -8.01
C ASP A 304 0.14 22.39 -6.77
N MET A 305 0.04 21.11 -6.46
CA MET A 305 0.74 20.51 -5.34
C MET A 305 1.85 19.62 -5.82
N CYS A 306 3.04 19.80 -5.25
CA CYS A 306 4.20 18.95 -5.47
C CYS A 306 4.15 17.74 -4.53
N TYR A 307 4.63 16.58 -5.02
CA TYR A 307 4.78 15.36 -4.24
C TYR A 307 6.24 14.92 -4.26
N GLY A 308 6.81 14.68 -3.07
CA GLY A 308 8.13 14.09 -2.94
C GLY A 308 9.30 15.06 -3.16
N GLU A 309 9.15 16.31 -2.71
CA GLU A 309 10.28 17.19 -2.42
C GLU A 309 10.95 16.82 -1.09
#